data_AF-A0AAW2PVB3-F1
#
_entry.id   AF-A0AAW2PVB3-F1
#
_cell.length_a   1.000
_cell.length_b   1.000
_cell.length_c   1.000
_cell.angle_alpha   90.00
_cell.angle_beta   90.00
_cell.angle_gamma   90.00
#
_symmetry.space_group_name_H-M   'P 1'
#
loop_
_entity.id
_entity.type
_entity.pdbx_description
1 polymer ?
#
loop_
_entity_poly.entity_id
_entity_poly.type
_entity_poly.pdbx_seq_one_letter_code
_entity_poly.pdbx_strand_id
1 'polypeptide(L)'
;MVPVLDYLGKLGVRKSTFTEFLRRYPQVLHASVVVDLQPVVKYLQGMDIKPNDVPRVLERYPEVLGFKLEGTMSTSVAYLVGIGVARREIGGVLTKYPEILGMRVGRVIKPFVEYLGSLGIPSLAVARLIEKRPHILGFQLDDKVKPNVKLLLEYNVRHTSLASVIAQYPEIMGIDLESKLLSQRGFLSSIIQLTPEDFGRVIEKMPQIVSLSDKAIVRHVDFLKECGFSMEPMRKMVVGCPHLLALNVDIMKLSFDYFKSTMDRPLDDLVTFPAYFTYGLESTVKPRHKMIVRKGVKCSLAWLLNCSDEKFEERMKYDSIDMDDIEEESSFDLNSLMKPSTEESDSEYEDDSDDGYE
;
A
#
# COMPACT_ATOMS: atom_id res chain seq x y z
N MET A 1 46.09 4.82 6.65
CA MET A 1 44.69 5.09 6.25
C MET A 1 44.35 4.10 5.17
N VAL A 2 43.28 3.30 5.32
CA VAL A 2 42.90 2.29 4.31
C VAL A 2 42.31 3.05 3.10
N PRO A 3 42.93 3.02 1.91
CA PRO A 3 42.51 3.87 0.77
C PRO A 3 41.05 3.68 0.35
N VAL A 4 40.56 2.45 0.46
CA VAL A 4 39.17 2.11 0.16
C VAL A 4 38.19 2.78 1.12
N LEU A 5 38.47 2.79 2.42
CA LEU A 5 37.59 3.42 3.40
C LEU A 5 37.58 4.94 3.27
N ASP A 6 38.70 5.56 2.89
CA ASP A 6 38.75 6.99 2.57
C ASP A 6 37.91 7.31 1.33
N TYR A 7 37.99 6.48 0.29
CA TYR A 7 37.15 6.63 -0.90
C TYR A 7 35.66 6.47 -0.59
N LEU A 8 35.26 5.45 0.17
CA LEU A 8 33.88 5.27 0.61
C LEU A 8 33.39 6.47 1.42
N GLY A 9 34.24 7.00 2.32
CA GLY A 9 33.94 8.23 3.07
C GLY A 9 33.75 9.45 2.17
N LYS A 10 34.56 9.60 1.11
CA LYS A 10 34.43 10.67 0.11
C LYS A 10 33.15 10.56 -0.72
N LEU A 11 32.66 9.34 -0.96
CA LEU A 11 31.36 9.14 -1.61
C LEU A 11 30.20 9.54 -0.70
N GLY A 12 30.41 9.58 0.63
CA GLY A 12 29.38 9.89 1.62
C GLY A 12 28.90 8.69 2.43
N VAL A 13 29.57 7.54 2.34
CA VAL A 13 29.27 6.38 3.20
C VAL A 13 29.63 6.74 4.65
N ARG A 14 28.68 6.54 5.56
CA ARG A 14 28.81 6.94 6.96
C ARG A 14 29.87 6.08 7.66
N LYS A 15 30.77 6.73 8.42
CA LYS A 15 31.79 6.00 9.19
C LYS A 15 31.17 5.03 10.21
N SER A 16 29.98 5.35 10.73
CA SER A 16 29.25 4.48 11.67
C SER A 16 28.81 3.15 11.03
N THR A 17 28.62 3.08 9.71
CA THR A 17 28.18 1.86 9.01
C THR A 17 29.34 0.99 8.55
N PHE A 18 30.58 1.46 8.65
CA PHE A 18 31.76 0.73 8.16
C PHE A 18 31.97 -0.63 8.83
N THR A 19 31.67 -0.75 10.13
CA THR A 19 31.80 -2.04 10.83
C THR A 19 30.88 -3.09 10.21
N GLU A 20 29.61 -2.74 9.98
CA GLU A 20 28.65 -3.65 9.37
C GLU A 20 28.95 -3.89 7.89
N PHE A 21 29.35 -2.84 7.17
CA PHE A 21 29.81 -2.93 5.78
C PHE A 21 30.94 -3.97 5.64
N LEU A 22 31.98 -3.86 6.47
CA LEU A 22 33.13 -4.76 6.45
C LEU A 22 32.80 -6.16 6.96
N ARG A 23 31.80 -6.30 7.84
CA ARG A 23 31.30 -7.61 8.25
C ARG A 23 30.64 -8.36 7.09
N ARG A 24 29.88 -7.65 6.27
CA ARG A 24 29.18 -8.22 5.10
C ARG A 24 30.09 -8.43 3.89
N TYR A 25 31.03 -7.52 3.65
CA TYR A 25 31.90 -7.54 2.47
C TYR A 25 33.36 -7.21 2.83
N PRO A 26 34.05 -8.05 3.63
CA PRO A 26 35.42 -7.80 4.11
C PRO A 26 36.46 -7.74 2.99
N GLN A 27 36.22 -8.44 1.89
CA GLN A 27 37.11 -8.46 0.72
C GLN A 27 37.31 -7.09 0.07
N VAL A 28 36.44 -6.11 0.37
CA VAL A 28 36.61 -4.71 -0.10
C VAL A 28 37.96 -4.13 0.31
N LEU A 29 38.54 -4.58 1.42
CA LEU A 29 39.82 -4.09 1.93
C LEU A 29 41.01 -4.46 1.01
N HIS A 30 40.83 -5.48 0.18
CA HIS A 30 41.82 -5.93 -0.81
C HIS A 30 41.58 -5.35 -2.20
N ALA A 31 40.49 -4.59 -2.39
CA ALA A 31 40.11 -4.04 -3.68
C ALA A 31 40.87 -2.74 -4.01
N SER A 32 41.13 -2.53 -5.29
CA SER A 32 41.65 -1.29 -5.84
C SER A 32 40.52 -0.27 -6.01
N VAL A 33 40.70 0.93 -5.44
CA VAL A 33 39.73 2.01 -5.61
C VAL A 33 39.51 2.35 -7.09
N VAL A 34 40.59 2.41 -7.87
CA VAL A 34 40.54 2.85 -9.27
C VAL A 34 40.05 1.74 -10.19
N VAL A 35 40.47 0.50 -9.94
CA VAL A 35 40.19 -0.63 -10.84
C VAL A 35 38.88 -1.33 -10.50
N ASP A 36 38.55 -1.44 -9.22
CA ASP A 36 37.40 -2.24 -8.77
C ASP A 36 36.21 -1.35 -8.37
N LEU A 37 36.42 -0.37 -7.49
CA LEU A 37 35.29 0.40 -6.91
C LEU A 37 34.77 1.52 -7.82
N GLN A 38 35.65 2.34 -8.38
CA GLN A 38 35.25 3.47 -9.23
C GLN A 38 34.39 3.05 -10.44
N PRO A 39 34.72 1.95 -11.16
CA PRO A 39 33.88 1.50 -12.27
C PRO A 39 32.48 1.07 -11.81
N VAL A 40 32.35 0.36 -10.68
CA VAL A 40 31.04 -0.01 -10.14
C VAL A 40 30.23 1.22 -9.76
N VAL A 41 30.85 2.19 -9.09
CA VAL A 41 30.18 3.45 -8.72
C VAL A 41 29.70 4.23 -9.95
N LYS A 42 30.54 4.36 -10.98
CA LYS A 42 30.14 5.00 -12.25
C LYS A 42 29.02 4.24 -12.94
N TYR A 43 29.05 2.91 -12.85
CA TYR A 43 28.02 2.06 -13.44
C TYR A 43 26.67 2.21 -12.73
N LEU A 44 26.67 2.25 -11.40
CA LEU A 44 25.47 2.56 -10.61
C LEU A 44 24.90 3.94 -10.97
N GLN A 45 25.75 4.95 -11.10
CA GLN A 45 25.34 6.28 -11.56
C GLN A 45 24.75 6.26 -12.99
N GLY A 46 25.29 5.40 -13.87
CA GLY A 46 24.76 5.17 -15.21
C GLY A 46 23.40 4.44 -15.25
N MET A 47 22.93 3.88 -14.14
CA MET A 47 21.60 3.28 -13.97
C MET A 47 20.57 4.26 -13.39
N ASP A 48 20.81 5.57 -13.55
CA ASP A 48 19.99 6.66 -13.01
C ASP A 48 19.96 6.74 -11.47
N ILE A 49 20.87 6.06 -10.75
CA ILE A 49 21.06 6.27 -9.32
C ILE A 49 21.76 7.62 -9.11
N LYS A 50 21.13 8.52 -8.35
CA LYS A 50 21.71 9.86 -8.11
C LYS A 50 23.02 9.73 -7.33
N PRO A 51 24.02 10.57 -7.58
CA PRO A 51 25.30 10.53 -6.86
C PRO A 51 25.16 10.53 -5.33
N ASN A 52 24.19 11.29 -4.81
CA ASN A 52 23.90 11.38 -3.37
C ASN A 52 23.23 10.11 -2.79
N ASP A 53 22.64 9.27 -3.65
CA ASP A 53 21.99 8.01 -3.26
C ASP A 53 22.93 6.80 -3.34
N VAL A 54 24.07 6.93 -4.05
CA VAL A 54 25.09 5.87 -4.14
C VAL A 54 25.56 5.37 -2.77
N PRO A 55 25.85 6.23 -1.77
CA PRO A 55 26.22 5.77 -0.44
C PRO A 55 25.18 4.87 0.20
N ARG A 56 23.89 5.20 0.05
CA ARG A 56 22.79 4.42 0.59
C ARG A 56 22.73 3.03 -0.02
N VAL A 57 22.96 2.92 -1.33
CA VAL A 57 23.06 1.63 -2.04
C VAL A 57 24.22 0.81 -1.50
N LEU A 58 25.41 1.41 -1.37
CA LEU A 58 26.60 0.73 -0.89
C LEU A 58 26.49 0.30 0.57
N GLU A 59 25.87 1.12 1.44
CA GLU A 59 25.62 0.77 2.84
C GLU A 59 24.67 -0.42 2.98
N ARG A 60 23.63 -0.45 2.16
CA ARG A 60 22.60 -1.49 2.20
C ARG A 60 23.05 -2.80 1.55
N TYR A 61 23.82 -2.71 0.46
CA TYR A 61 24.28 -3.88 -0.29
C TYR A 61 25.76 -3.75 -0.71
N PRO A 62 26.70 -3.84 0.24
CA PRO A 62 28.15 -3.75 -0.02
C PRO A 62 28.65 -4.72 -1.09
N GLU A 63 28.02 -5.90 -1.17
CA GLU A 63 28.38 -7.00 -2.07
C GLU A 63 28.27 -6.61 -3.55
N VAL A 64 27.51 -5.56 -3.88
CA VAL A 64 27.40 -5.01 -5.24
C VAL A 64 28.76 -4.62 -5.83
N LEU A 65 29.71 -4.22 -4.99
CA LEU A 65 31.09 -3.88 -5.42
C LEU A 65 31.86 -5.08 -5.97
N GLY A 66 31.43 -6.31 -5.65
CA GLY A 66 32.03 -7.54 -6.16
C GLY A 66 31.44 -8.03 -7.47
N PHE A 67 30.39 -7.38 -7.99
CA PHE A 67 29.74 -7.83 -9.22
C PHE A 67 30.43 -7.33 -10.48
N LYS A 68 30.38 -8.19 -11.51
CA LYS A 68 30.75 -7.79 -12.87
C LYS A 68 29.76 -6.75 -13.36
N LEU A 69 30.27 -5.69 -13.97
CA LEU A 69 29.45 -4.60 -14.52
C LEU A 69 28.43 -5.15 -15.54
N GLU A 70 28.92 -5.99 -16.45
CA GLU A 70 28.10 -6.72 -17.40
C GLU A 70 27.71 -8.10 -16.86
N GLY A 71 26.43 -8.45 -16.99
CA GLY A 71 25.86 -9.72 -16.54
C GLY A 71 24.59 -9.55 -15.73
N THR A 72 24.56 -10.04 -14.48
CA THR A 72 23.36 -10.03 -13.63
C THR A 72 22.79 -8.62 -13.47
N MET A 73 23.62 -7.62 -13.17
CA MET A 73 23.16 -6.24 -12.97
C MET A 73 22.46 -5.66 -14.21
N SER A 74 23.10 -5.74 -15.38
CA SER A 74 22.51 -5.27 -16.65
C SER A 74 21.24 -6.04 -17.02
N THR A 75 21.23 -7.36 -16.79
CA THR A 75 20.07 -8.20 -17.17
C THR A 75 18.87 -7.95 -16.25
N SER A 76 19.07 -7.74 -14.95
CA SER A 76 18.01 -7.36 -14.02
C SER A 76 17.37 -6.03 -14.42
N VAL A 77 18.17 -5.01 -14.72
CA VAL A 77 17.66 -3.71 -15.17
C VAL A 77 16.93 -3.81 -16.50
N ALA A 78 17.51 -4.51 -17.50
CA ALA A 78 16.88 -4.71 -18.80
C ALA A 78 15.54 -5.43 -18.68
N TYR A 79 15.44 -6.42 -17.79
CA TYR A 79 14.19 -7.14 -17.53
C TYR A 79 13.13 -6.23 -16.90
N LEU A 80 13.49 -5.43 -15.88
CA LEU A 80 12.57 -4.48 -15.26
C LEU A 80 12.01 -3.46 -16.26
N VAL A 81 12.87 -2.91 -17.12
CA VAL A 81 12.43 -2.03 -18.22
C VAL A 81 11.54 -2.79 -19.20
N GLY A 82 11.88 -4.04 -19.52
CA GLY A 82 11.13 -4.89 -20.44
C GLY A 82 9.72 -5.24 -19.97
N ILE A 83 9.49 -5.37 -18.65
CA ILE A 83 8.15 -5.61 -18.09
C ILE A 83 7.33 -4.32 -17.90
N GLY A 84 7.92 -3.14 -18.12
CA GLY A 84 7.22 -1.86 -18.11
C GLY A 84 7.58 -0.92 -16.95
N VAL A 85 8.63 -1.19 -16.17
CA VAL A 85 9.16 -0.21 -15.20
C VAL A 85 9.74 0.96 -15.98
N ALA A 86 9.35 2.18 -15.64
CA ALA A 86 9.81 3.36 -16.36
C ALA A 86 11.31 3.57 -16.12
N ARG A 87 12.09 3.88 -17.18
CA ARG A 87 13.55 4.05 -17.09
C ARG A 87 13.96 5.04 -15.99
N ARG A 88 13.25 6.18 -15.92
CA ARG A 88 13.47 7.22 -14.89
C ARG A 88 13.29 6.73 -13.45
N GLU A 89 12.52 5.66 -13.24
CA GLU A 89 12.22 5.10 -11.91
C GLU A 89 13.23 4.01 -11.50
N ILE A 90 14.05 3.52 -12.43
CA ILE A 90 15.03 2.45 -12.16
C ILE A 90 16.00 2.88 -11.05
N GLY A 91 16.53 4.11 -11.12
CA GLY A 91 17.40 4.64 -10.07
C GLY A 91 16.74 4.63 -8.68
N GLY A 92 15.46 5.02 -8.61
CA GLY A 92 14.68 4.98 -7.37
C GLY A 92 14.43 3.56 -6.85
N VAL A 93 14.11 2.63 -7.76
CA VAL A 93 13.93 1.20 -7.45
C VAL A 93 15.22 0.59 -6.88
N LEU A 94 16.35 0.81 -7.54
CA LEU A 94 17.65 0.27 -7.11
C LEU A 94 18.14 0.92 -5.82
N THR A 95 17.81 2.20 -5.58
CA THR A 95 18.13 2.87 -4.32
C THR A 95 17.33 2.28 -3.14
N LYS A 96 16.06 1.93 -3.38
CA LYS A 96 15.19 1.33 -2.36
C LYS A 96 15.53 -0.13 -2.07
N TYR A 97 15.89 -0.91 -3.10
CA TYR A 97 16.19 -2.34 -2.98
C TYR A 97 17.31 -2.77 -3.94
N PRO A 98 18.57 -2.45 -3.61
CA PRO A 98 19.73 -2.72 -4.47
C PRO A 98 20.04 -4.21 -4.70
N GLU A 99 19.52 -5.08 -3.84
CA GLU A 99 19.69 -6.54 -3.91
C GLU A 99 19.22 -7.10 -5.27
N ILE A 100 18.31 -6.41 -5.97
CA ILE A 100 17.86 -6.72 -7.34
C ILE A 100 19.04 -6.93 -8.31
N LEU A 101 20.12 -6.16 -8.14
CA LEU A 101 21.31 -6.23 -8.99
C LEU A 101 22.04 -7.59 -8.88
N GLY A 102 21.85 -8.31 -7.77
CA GLY A 102 22.36 -9.66 -7.56
C GLY A 102 21.36 -10.78 -7.89
N MET A 103 20.10 -10.44 -8.14
CA MET A 103 19.05 -11.43 -8.39
C MET A 103 19.13 -12.02 -9.79
N ARG A 104 19.04 -13.35 -9.91
CA ARG A 104 19.00 -14.02 -11.21
C ARG A 104 17.61 -13.87 -11.83
N VAL A 105 17.50 -13.11 -12.92
CA VAL A 105 16.24 -12.88 -13.65
C VAL A 105 15.47 -14.18 -13.91
N GLY A 106 16.09 -15.15 -14.57
CA GLY A 106 15.40 -16.38 -14.98
C GLY A 106 15.03 -17.34 -13.85
N ARG A 107 15.57 -17.16 -12.63
CA ARG A 107 15.28 -18.03 -11.48
C ARG A 107 14.42 -17.37 -10.41
N VAL A 108 14.46 -16.04 -10.31
CA VAL A 108 13.82 -15.32 -9.20
C VAL A 108 12.82 -14.30 -9.74
N ILE A 109 13.29 -13.29 -10.48
CA ILE A 109 12.45 -12.14 -10.88
C ILE A 109 11.36 -12.60 -11.86
N LYS A 110 11.72 -13.34 -12.92
CA LYS A 110 10.77 -13.74 -13.96
C LYS A 110 9.67 -14.68 -13.45
N PRO A 111 9.98 -15.78 -12.73
CA PRO A 111 8.94 -16.63 -12.15
C PRO A 111 8.00 -15.89 -11.19
N PHE A 112 8.52 -14.92 -10.43
CA PHE A 112 7.72 -14.09 -9.53
C PHE A 112 6.74 -13.21 -10.31
N VAL A 113 7.21 -12.52 -11.35
CA VAL A 113 6.37 -11.68 -12.21
C VAL A 113 5.31 -12.50 -12.94
N GLU A 114 5.69 -13.67 -13.47
CA GLU A 114 4.75 -14.59 -14.14
C GLU A 114 3.68 -15.11 -13.17
N TYR A 115 4.05 -15.39 -11.92
CA TYR A 115 3.11 -15.80 -10.90
C TYR A 115 2.10 -14.68 -10.59
N LEU A 116 2.54 -13.43 -10.38
CA LEU A 116 1.62 -12.31 -10.19
C LEU A 116 0.68 -12.11 -11.38
N GLY A 117 1.18 -12.29 -12.60
CA GLY A 117 0.36 -12.31 -13.81
C GLY A 117 -0.69 -13.42 -13.81
N SER A 118 -0.33 -14.62 -13.34
CA SER A 118 -1.26 -15.77 -13.24
C SER A 118 -2.39 -15.55 -12.24
N LEU A 119 -2.22 -14.64 -11.27
CA LEU A 119 -3.26 -14.23 -10.33
C LEU A 119 -4.24 -13.20 -10.93
N GLY A 120 -4.01 -12.76 -12.17
CA GLY A 120 -4.84 -11.79 -12.87
C GLY A 120 -4.38 -10.35 -12.75
N ILE A 121 -3.17 -10.09 -12.22
CA ILE A 121 -2.60 -8.73 -12.15
C ILE A 121 -2.03 -8.37 -13.54
N PRO A 122 -2.47 -7.29 -14.19
CA PRO A 122 -1.92 -6.86 -15.49
C PRO A 122 -0.42 -6.58 -15.41
N SER A 123 0.33 -6.88 -16.47
CA SER A 123 1.80 -6.76 -16.46
C SER A 123 2.30 -5.37 -16.08
N LEU A 124 1.63 -4.31 -16.56
CA LEU A 124 1.98 -2.93 -16.19
C LEU A 124 1.67 -2.64 -14.71
N ALA A 125 0.58 -3.18 -14.16
CA ALA A 125 0.31 -3.09 -12.72
C ALA A 125 1.38 -3.82 -11.90
N VAL A 126 1.86 -4.99 -12.34
CA VAL A 126 3.00 -5.68 -11.71
C VAL A 126 4.26 -4.81 -11.74
N ALA A 127 4.57 -4.18 -12.88
CA ALA A 127 5.70 -3.27 -12.98
C ALA A 127 5.57 -2.10 -11.99
N ARG A 128 4.37 -1.53 -11.82
CA ARG A 128 4.10 -0.43 -10.89
C ARG A 128 4.16 -0.86 -9.43
N LEU A 129 3.77 -2.09 -9.11
CA LEU A 129 3.96 -2.68 -7.78
C LEU A 129 5.45 -2.81 -7.45
N ILE A 130 6.25 -3.31 -8.38
CA ILE A 130 7.71 -3.42 -8.20
C ILE A 130 8.35 -2.03 -8.11
N GLU A 131 7.90 -1.07 -8.90
CA GLU A 131 8.37 0.32 -8.87
C GLU A 131 8.17 0.96 -7.48
N LYS A 132 6.96 0.80 -6.91
CA LYS A 132 6.62 1.37 -5.61
C LYS A 132 7.24 0.58 -4.45
N ARG A 133 7.23 -0.75 -4.52
CA ARG A 133 7.61 -1.68 -3.44
C ARG A 133 8.57 -2.75 -3.98
N PRO A 134 9.82 -2.40 -4.34
CA PRO A 134 10.73 -3.33 -4.99
C PRO A 134 11.18 -4.51 -4.11
N HIS A 135 11.09 -4.35 -2.79
CA HIS A 135 11.43 -5.38 -1.81
C HIS A 135 10.56 -6.64 -1.91
N ILE A 136 9.37 -6.57 -2.52
CA ILE A 136 8.50 -7.75 -2.71
C ILE A 136 9.18 -8.85 -3.53
N LEU A 137 10.12 -8.47 -4.41
CA LEU A 137 10.93 -9.42 -5.18
C LEU A 137 11.84 -10.28 -4.29
N GLY A 138 12.12 -9.84 -3.07
CA GLY A 138 12.85 -10.61 -2.07
C GLY A 138 12.01 -11.70 -1.39
N PHE A 139 10.69 -11.71 -1.57
CA PHE A 139 9.85 -12.75 -0.97
C PHE A 139 10.08 -14.10 -1.65
N GLN A 140 10.15 -15.16 -0.84
CA GLN A 140 10.34 -16.52 -1.32
C GLN A 140 9.06 -17.01 -2.02
N LEU A 141 9.12 -17.13 -3.34
CA LEU A 141 7.94 -17.42 -4.17
C LEU A 141 7.24 -18.73 -3.76
N ASP A 142 8.01 -19.81 -3.63
CA ASP A 142 7.46 -21.14 -3.33
C ASP A 142 7.20 -21.36 -1.84
N ASP A 143 8.07 -20.83 -0.98
CA ASP A 143 8.01 -21.09 0.47
C ASP A 143 7.08 -20.14 1.24
N LYS A 144 6.82 -18.93 0.70
CA LYS A 144 5.98 -17.92 1.37
C LYS A 144 4.83 -17.43 0.51
N VAL A 145 5.11 -16.93 -0.68
CA VAL A 145 4.12 -16.22 -1.50
C VAL A 145 2.96 -17.14 -1.90
N LYS A 146 3.26 -18.30 -2.51
CA LYS A 146 2.23 -19.26 -2.94
C LYS A 146 1.41 -19.80 -1.75
N PRO A 147 2.01 -20.24 -0.64
CA PRO A 147 1.27 -20.60 0.57
C PRO A 147 0.35 -19.47 1.08
N ASN A 148 0.85 -18.24 1.16
CA ASN A 148 0.04 -17.11 1.63
C ASN A 148 -1.16 -16.83 0.71
N VAL A 149 -0.98 -16.89 -0.60
CA VAL A 149 -2.09 -16.74 -1.56
C VAL A 149 -3.12 -17.87 -1.38
N LYS A 150 -2.67 -19.11 -1.12
CA LYS A 150 -3.58 -20.22 -0.82
C LYS A 150 -4.35 -19.99 0.48
N LEU A 151 -3.69 -19.50 1.53
CA LEU A 151 -4.35 -19.16 2.80
C LEU A 151 -5.44 -18.11 2.60
N LEU A 152 -5.25 -17.10 1.76
CA LEU A 152 -6.31 -16.12 1.45
C LEU A 152 -7.57 -16.81 0.91
N LEU A 153 -7.41 -17.76 -0.01
CA LEU A 153 -8.54 -18.55 -0.54
C LEU A 153 -9.20 -19.41 0.54
N GLU A 154 -8.41 -20.05 1.40
CA GLU A 154 -8.91 -20.86 2.54
C GLU A 154 -9.66 -20.00 3.59
N TYR A 155 -9.37 -18.69 3.64
CA TYR A 155 -10.07 -17.70 4.47
C TYR A 155 -11.16 -16.93 3.73
N ASN A 156 -11.75 -17.54 2.69
CA ASN A 156 -12.90 -17.04 1.93
C ASN A 156 -12.66 -15.76 1.11
N VAL A 157 -11.40 -15.39 0.82
CA VAL A 157 -11.12 -14.40 -0.21
C VAL A 157 -11.43 -15.02 -1.57
N ARG A 158 -12.24 -14.35 -2.39
CA ARG A 158 -12.61 -14.88 -3.71
C ARG A 158 -11.43 -14.83 -4.66
N HIS A 159 -11.34 -15.84 -5.53
CA HIS A 159 -10.30 -15.89 -6.57
C HIS A 159 -10.30 -14.63 -7.45
N THR A 160 -11.48 -14.08 -7.76
CA THR A 160 -11.64 -12.84 -8.53
C THR A 160 -11.05 -11.60 -7.84
N SER A 161 -10.91 -11.64 -6.51
CA SER A 161 -10.46 -10.51 -5.69
C SER A 161 -8.97 -10.58 -5.38
N LEU A 162 -8.29 -11.72 -5.60
CA LEU A 162 -6.87 -11.91 -5.25
C LEU A 162 -5.96 -10.86 -5.88
N ALA A 163 -6.14 -10.56 -7.18
CA ALA A 163 -5.38 -9.54 -7.87
C ALA A 163 -5.50 -8.18 -7.19
N SER A 164 -6.72 -7.80 -6.79
CA SER A 164 -7.00 -6.55 -6.10
C SER A 164 -6.40 -6.53 -4.69
N VAL A 165 -6.57 -7.60 -3.91
CA VAL A 165 -6.02 -7.74 -2.55
C VAL A 165 -4.49 -7.58 -2.56
N ILE A 166 -3.81 -8.28 -3.47
CA ILE A 166 -2.36 -8.23 -3.58
C ILE A 166 -1.90 -6.86 -4.09
N ALA A 167 -2.62 -6.25 -5.04
CA ALA A 167 -2.26 -4.93 -5.53
C ALA A 167 -2.44 -3.82 -4.48
N GLN A 168 -3.45 -3.95 -3.61
CA GLN A 168 -3.71 -3.02 -2.49
C GLN A 168 -2.63 -3.14 -1.40
N TYR A 169 -2.23 -4.37 -1.06
CA TYR A 169 -1.28 -4.63 0.02
C TYR A 169 -0.32 -5.79 -0.30
N PRO A 170 0.71 -5.55 -1.14
CA PRO A 170 1.64 -6.60 -1.60
C PRO A 170 2.38 -7.33 -0.47
N GLU A 171 2.61 -6.66 0.65
CA GLU A 171 3.28 -7.20 1.84
C GLU A 171 2.58 -8.43 2.41
N ILE A 172 1.27 -8.60 2.16
CA ILE A 172 0.49 -9.76 2.61
C ILE A 172 1.10 -11.09 2.11
N MET A 173 1.83 -11.07 1.01
CA MET A 173 2.51 -12.24 0.45
C MET A 173 3.79 -12.64 1.19
N GLY A 174 4.37 -11.75 2.00
CA GLY A 174 5.67 -11.95 2.66
C GLY A 174 5.62 -12.10 4.18
N ILE A 175 4.51 -11.69 4.81
CA ILE A 175 4.30 -11.78 6.26
C ILE A 175 3.96 -13.20 6.73
N ASP A 176 4.08 -13.44 8.03
CA ASP A 176 3.48 -14.62 8.68
C ASP A 176 1.96 -14.48 8.70
N LEU A 177 1.33 -14.91 7.61
CA LEU A 177 -0.08 -14.64 7.35
C LEU A 177 -1.01 -15.56 8.14
N GLU A 178 -0.63 -16.81 8.37
CA GLU A 178 -1.48 -17.80 9.03
C GLU A 178 -1.84 -17.39 10.46
N SER A 179 -0.83 -17.03 11.26
CA SER A 179 -1.02 -16.59 12.65
C SER A 179 -1.88 -15.33 12.73
N LYS A 180 -1.62 -14.37 11.84
CA LYS A 180 -2.37 -13.11 11.71
C LYS A 180 -3.82 -13.33 11.33
N LEU A 181 -4.10 -14.16 10.32
CA LEU A 181 -5.47 -14.48 9.90
C LEU A 181 -6.25 -15.18 11.02
N LEU A 182 -5.63 -16.15 11.69
CA LEU A 182 -6.27 -16.89 12.77
C LEU A 182 -6.65 -15.97 13.94
N SER A 183 -5.67 -15.18 14.41
CA SER A 183 -5.86 -14.24 15.51
C SER A 183 -6.90 -13.18 15.16
N GLN A 184 -6.77 -12.51 14.02
CA GLN A 184 -7.65 -11.43 13.61
C GLN A 184 -9.09 -11.90 13.39
N ARG A 185 -9.28 -13.07 12.75
CA ARG A 185 -10.61 -13.64 12.54
C ARG A 185 -11.27 -13.98 13.87
N GLY A 186 -10.54 -14.61 14.80
CA GLY A 186 -11.05 -14.94 16.12
C GLY A 186 -11.46 -13.68 16.90
N PHE A 187 -10.62 -12.65 16.86
CA PHE A 187 -10.88 -11.37 17.51
C PHE A 187 -12.11 -10.66 16.92
N LEU A 188 -12.20 -10.51 15.60
CA LEU A 188 -13.36 -9.87 14.93
C LEU A 188 -14.66 -10.67 15.12
N SER A 189 -14.57 -12.01 15.12
CA SER A 189 -15.71 -12.87 15.42
C SER A 189 -16.19 -12.66 16.86
N SER A 190 -15.28 -12.48 17.82
CA SER A 190 -15.64 -12.21 19.22
C SER A 190 -16.26 -10.83 19.42
N ILE A 191 -15.69 -9.78 18.82
CA ILE A 191 -16.07 -8.39 19.11
C ILE A 191 -17.27 -7.89 18.30
N ILE A 192 -17.46 -8.38 17.07
CA ILE A 192 -18.55 -7.94 16.16
C ILE A 192 -19.31 -9.09 15.49
N GLN A 193 -19.14 -10.34 15.96
CA GLN A 193 -19.83 -11.53 15.44
C GLN A 193 -19.64 -11.73 13.92
N LEU A 194 -18.46 -11.36 13.42
CA LEU A 194 -18.10 -11.54 12.03
C LEU A 194 -18.09 -13.03 11.66
N THR A 195 -18.76 -13.41 10.56
CA THR A 195 -18.70 -14.78 10.05
C THR A 195 -17.40 -15.02 9.26
N PRO A 196 -17.00 -16.28 9.01
CA PRO A 196 -15.86 -16.58 8.16
C PRO A 196 -15.96 -15.99 6.74
N GLU A 197 -17.17 -15.92 6.18
CA GLU A 197 -17.43 -15.34 4.85
C GLU A 197 -17.34 -13.82 4.88
N ASP A 198 -17.87 -13.19 5.94
CA ASP A 198 -17.73 -11.75 6.16
C ASP A 198 -16.25 -11.36 6.28
N PHE A 199 -15.44 -12.15 6.97
CA PHE A 199 -14.01 -11.91 7.12
C PHE A 199 -13.28 -11.90 5.77
N GLY A 200 -13.60 -12.85 4.89
CA GLY A 200 -13.09 -12.86 3.51
C GLY A 200 -13.44 -11.56 2.77
N ARG A 201 -14.70 -11.11 2.83
CA ARG A 201 -15.14 -9.84 2.21
C ARG A 201 -14.44 -8.61 2.79
N VAL A 202 -14.17 -8.61 4.09
CA VAL A 202 -13.42 -7.54 4.78
C VAL A 202 -11.98 -7.49 4.25
N ILE A 203 -11.30 -8.63 4.09
CA ILE A 203 -9.95 -8.68 3.51
C ILE A 203 -9.95 -8.18 2.06
N GLU A 204 -10.97 -8.52 1.26
CA GLU A 204 -11.08 -8.04 -0.12
C GLU A 204 -11.14 -6.52 -0.24
N LYS A 205 -11.83 -5.87 0.70
CA LYS A 205 -11.98 -4.41 0.75
C LYS A 205 -10.84 -3.70 1.48
N MET A 206 -10.20 -4.34 2.46
CA MET A 206 -9.07 -3.77 3.22
C MET A 206 -8.14 -4.90 3.71
N PRO A 207 -7.18 -5.34 2.89
CA PRO A 207 -6.27 -6.43 3.26
C PRO A 207 -5.44 -6.15 4.53
N GLN A 208 -5.19 -4.88 4.83
CA GLN A 208 -4.44 -4.41 6.01
C GLN A 208 -5.12 -4.80 7.33
N ILE A 209 -6.41 -5.18 7.31
CA ILE A 209 -7.14 -5.67 8.48
C ILE A 209 -6.40 -6.79 9.21
N VAL A 210 -5.64 -7.64 8.49
CA VAL A 210 -4.88 -8.76 9.07
C VAL A 210 -3.71 -8.31 9.95
N SER A 211 -3.37 -7.02 9.94
CA SER A 211 -2.30 -6.43 10.75
C SER A 211 -2.75 -5.22 11.56
N LEU A 212 -4.05 -4.93 11.57
CA LEU A 212 -4.59 -3.79 12.32
C LEU A 212 -4.62 -4.12 13.82
N SER A 213 -4.19 -3.18 14.66
CA SER A 213 -4.16 -3.36 16.12
C SER A 213 -5.55 -3.60 16.71
N ASP A 214 -5.68 -4.63 17.54
CA ASP A 214 -6.91 -4.91 18.30
C ASP A 214 -7.37 -3.69 19.11
N LYS A 215 -6.45 -2.94 19.73
CA LYS A 215 -6.75 -1.72 20.48
C LYS A 215 -7.39 -0.65 19.61
N ALA A 216 -6.92 -0.49 18.37
CA ALA A 216 -7.52 0.44 17.43
C ALA A 216 -8.95 0.00 17.08
N ILE A 217 -9.15 -1.29 16.81
CA ILE A 217 -10.47 -1.84 16.48
C ILE A 217 -11.46 -1.69 17.65
N VAL A 218 -11.05 -2.01 18.89
CA VAL A 218 -11.91 -1.84 20.09
C VAL A 218 -12.40 -0.40 20.21
N ARG A 219 -11.50 0.58 20.06
CA ARG A 219 -11.86 2.00 20.14
C ARG A 219 -12.93 2.40 19.13
N HIS A 220 -12.82 1.93 17.89
CA HIS A 220 -13.81 2.21 16.85
C HIS A 220 -15.13 1.50 17.11
N VAL A 221 -15.09 0.23 17.53
CA VAL A 221 -16.28 -0.53 17.88
C VAL A 221 -17.02 0.13 19.04
N ASP A 222 -16.32 0.55 20.09
CA ASP A 222 -16.95 1.20 21.25
C ASP A 222 -17.52 2.56 20.88
N PHE A 223 -16.84 3.35 20.04
CA PHE A 223 -17.42 4.56 19.47
C PHE A 223 -18.73 4.30 18.70
N LEU A 224 -18.79 3.25 17.87
CA LEU A 224 -20.03 2.90 17.15
C LEU A 224 -21.13 2.43 18.12
N LYS A 225 -20.79 1.74 19.21
CA LYS A 225 -21.76 1.41 20.27
C LYS A 225 -22.30 2.67 20.93
N GLU A 226 -21.44 3.64 21.26
CA GLU A 226 -21.82 4.93 21.83
C GLU A 226 -22.73 5.74 20.89
N CYS A 227 -22.53 5.61 19.58
CA CYS A 227 -23.41 6.19 18.56
C CYS A 227 -24.81 5.56 18.52
N GLY A 228 -25.01 4.41 19.17
CA GLY A 228 -26.27 3.69 19.25
C GLY A 228 -26.43 2.55 18.25
N PHE A 229 -25.36 2.12 17.58
CA PHE A 229 -25.41 0.96 16.68
C PHE A 229 -25.43 -0.34 17.47
N SER A 230 -26.40 -1.21 17.17
CA SER A 230 -26.37 -2.59 17.63
C SER A 230 -25.39 -3.42 16.79
N MET A 231 -25.14 -4.65 17.25
CA MET A 231 -24.13 -5.55 16.68
C MET A 231 -24.35 -5.86 15.20
N GLU A 232 -25.58 -6.14 14.79
CA GLU A 232 -25.91 -6.52 13.40
C GLU A 232 -25.66 -5.38 12.38
N PRO A 233 -26.20 -4.16 12.59
CA PRO A 233 -25.86 -3.00 11.77
C PRO A 233 -24.35 -2.72 11.73
N MET A 234 -23.67 -2.81 12.86
CA MET A 234 -22.23 -2.59 12.94
C MET A 234 -21.43 -3.61 12.13
N ARG A 235 -21.80 -4.90 12.21
CA ARG A 235 -21.22 -5.96 11.37
C ARG A 235 -21.39 -5.62 9.89
N LYS A 236 -22.59 -5.20 9.47
CA LYS A 236 -22.83 -4.77 8.07
C LYS A 236 -21.97 -3.58 7.67
N MET A 237 -21.83 -2.58 8.54
CA MET A 237 -20.98 -1.41 8.30
C MET A 237 -19.52 -1.79 8.10
N VAL A 238 -18.97 -2.65 8.97
CA VAL A 238 -17.58 -3.10 8.88
C VAL A 238 -17.35 -3.96 7.63
N VAL A 239 -18.29 -4.85 7.28
CA VAL A 239 -18.20 -5.63 6.04
C VAL A 239 -18.29 -4.74 4.79
N GLY A 240 -19.13 -3.71 4.83
CA GLY A 240 -19.30 -2.74 3.75
C GLY A 240 -18.09 -1.80 3.59
N CYS A 241 -17.54 -1.31 4.69
CA CYS A 241 -16.40 -0.38 4.69
C CYS A 241 -15.47 -0.66 5.89
N PRO A 242 -14.53 -1.61 5.77
CA PRO A 242 -13.62 -1.93 6.86
C PRO A 242 -12.67 -0.80 7.24
N HIS A 243 -12.39 0.10 6.29
CA HIS A 243 -11.58 1.31 6.50
C HIS A 243 -12.07 2.17 7.66
N LEU A 244 -13.35 2.06 8.00
CA LEU A 244 -13.93 2.70 9.17
C LEU A 244 -13.20 2.36 10.48
N LEU A 245 -12.55 1.20 10.58
CA LEU A 245 -11.78 0.77 11.76
C LEU A 245 -10.36 1.37 11.84
N ALA A 246 -9.94 2.09 10.81
CA ALA A 246 -8.61 2.70 10.71
C ALA A 246 -8.65 4.24 10.62
N LEU A 247 -9.83 4.84 10.80
CA LEU A 247 -10.00 6.29 10.75
C LEU A 247 -9.57 6.97 12.06
N ASN A 248 -9.53 8.29 12.05
CA ASN A 248 -9.38 9.06 13.27
C ASN A 248 -10.75 9.17 13.98
N VAL A 249 -10.88 8.52 15.13
CA VAL A 249 -12.12 8.49 15.93
C VAL A 249 -12.62 9.88 16.33
N ASP A 250 -11.73 10.84 16.59
CA ASP A 250 -12.13 12.19 17.00
C ASP A 250 -12.77 12.95 15.82
N ILE A 251 -12.25 12.77 14.61
CA ILE A 251 -12.89 13.29 13.39
C ILE A 251 -14.23 12.60 13.16
N MET A 252 -14.31 11.28 13.36
CA MET A 252 -15.56 10.54 13.23
C MET A 252 -16.65 11.04 14.19
N LYS A 253 -16.29 11.37 15.44
CA LYS A 253 -17.22 11.96 16.43
C LYS A 253 -17.82 13.26 15.92
N LEU A 254 -16.98 14.18 15.43
CA LEU A 254 -17.44 15.46 14.87
C LEU A 254 -18.38 15.24 13.65
N SER A 255 -18.03 14.30 12.78
CA SER A 255 -18.85 13.95 11.62
C SER A 255 -20.19 13.33 12.02
N PHE A 256 -20.21 12.51 13.08
CA PHE A 256 -21.42 11.91 13.62
C PHE A 256 -22.32 12.96 14.29
N ASP A 257 -21.75 13.87 15.08
CA ASP A 257 -22.49 14.95 15.74
C ASP A 257 -23.16 15.85 14.72
N TYR A 258 -22.48 16.16 13.61
CA TYR A 258 -23.06 16.90 12.49
C TYR A 258 -24.19 16.13 11.80
N PHE A 259 -23.98 14.83 11.53
CA PHE A 259 -24.98 13.96 10.93
C PHE A 259 -26.27 13.92 11.77
N LYS A 260 -26.14 13.68 13.07
CA LYS A 260 -27.27 13.53 13.96
C LYS A 260 -27.95 14.86 14.30
N SER A 261 -27.18 15.91 14.59
CA SER A 261 -27.72 17.17 15.10
C SER A 261 -28.08 18.17 14.01
N THR A 262 -27.36 18.17 12.89
CA THR A 262 -27.54 19.17 11.82
C THR A 262 -28.22 18.60 10.58
N MET A 263 -27.87 17.38 10.16
CA MET A 263 -28.54 16.74 9.02
C MET A 263 -29.87 16.09 9.40
N ASP A 264 -30.07 15.78 10.69
CA ASP A 264 -31.29 15.15 11.24
C ASP A 264 -31.73 13.90 10.44
N ARG A 265 -30.77 13.00 10.20
CA ARG A 265 -30.96 11.78 9.41
C ARG A 265 -31.02 10.53 10.28
N PRO A 266 -31.73 9.47 9.84
CA PRO A 266 -31.79 8.22 10.58
C PRO A 266 -30.43 7.52 10.56
N LEU A 267 -30.10 6.80 11.64
CA LEU A 267 -28.86 6.01 11.73
C LEU A 267 -28.74 4.94 10.64
N ASP A 268 -29.85 4.47 10.09
CA ASP A 268 -29.88 3.48 9.01
C ASP A 268 -29.20 3.96 7.71
N ASP A 269 -29.18 5.28 7.47
CA ASP A 269 -28.43 5.87 6.34
C ASP A 269 -26.92 5.60 6.49
N LEU A 270 -26.38 5.63 7.72
CA LEU A 270 -24.98 5.32 8.00
C LEU A 270 -24.67 3.82 7.90
N VAL A 271 -25.67 2.96 8.16
CA VAL A 271 -25.54 1.51 7.95
C VAL A 271 -25.48 1.18 6.47
N THR A 272 -26.30 1.88 5.68
CA THR A 272 -26.38 1.72 4.22
C THR A 272 -25.17 2.35 3.52
N PHE A 273 -24.61 3.43 4.07
CA PHE A 273 -23.45 4.12 3.51
C PHE A 273 -22.40 4.45 4.60
N PRO A 274 -21.68 3.44 5.13
CA PRO A 274 -20.67 3.65 6.17
C PRO A 274 -19.48 4.47 5.68
N ALA A 275 -19.26 4.54 4.37
CA ALA A 275 -18.28 5.41 3.74
C ALA A 275 -18.50 6.90 4.03
N TYR A 276 -19.65 7.32 4.59
CA TYR A 276 -19.85 8.68 5.10
C TYR A 276 -18.66 9.19 5.93
N PHE A 277 -18.12 8.35 6.81
CA PHE A 277 -17.03 8.73 7.70
C PHE A 277 -15.68 8.95 7.00
N THR A 278 -15.51 8.51 5.75
CA THR A 278 -14.27 8.71 4.99
C THR A 278 -14.24 10.06 4.27
N TYR A 279 -15.38 10.76 4.17
CA TYR A 279 -15.44 12.09 3.55
C TYR A 279 -15.08 13.19 4.56
N GLY A 280 -14.36 14.20 4.09
CA GLY A 280 -14.01 15.37 4.90
C GLY A 280 -15.25 16.17 5.30
N LEU A 281 -15.41 16.39 6.61
CA LEU A 281 -16.58 17.08 7.17
C LEU A 281 -16.71 18.52 6.66
N GLU A 282 -15.63 19.29 6.76
CA GLU A 282 -15.61 20.71 6.35
C GLU A 282 -15.49 20.88 4.83
N SER A 283 -14.69 20.03 4.18
CA SER A 283 -14.39 20.15 2.75
C SER A 283 -15.53 19.66 1.86
N THR A 284 -16.25 18.62 2.28
CA THR A 284 -17.18 17.91 1.38
C THR A 284 -18.58 17.82 1.97
N VAL A 285 -18.73 17.28 3.18
CA VAL A 285 -20.06 16.99 3.76
C VAL A 285 -20.85 18.27 4.00
N LYS A 286 -20.28 19.25 4.72
CA LYS A 286 -20.96 20.52 5.05
C LYS A 286 -21.34 21.35 3.82
N PRO A 287 -20.45 21.60 2.83
CA PRO A 287 -20.81 22.35 1.64
C PRO A 287 -21.93 21.69 0.83
N ARG A 288 -21.84 20.38 0.60
CA ARG A 288 -22.85 19.64 -0.17
C ARG A 288 -24.19 19.57 0.56
N HIS A 289 -24.18 19.36 1.88
CA HIS A 289 -25.40 19.39 2.69
C HIS A 289 -26.11 20.76 2.63
N LYS A 290 -25.36 21.87 2.79
CA LYS A 290 -25.93 23.23 2.69
C LYS A 290 -26.59 23.48 1.33
N MET A 291 -26.02 22.93 0.26
CA MET A 291 -26.55 23.09 -1.09
C MET A 291 -27.89 22.34 -1.28
N ILE A 292 -27.97 21.08 -0.84
CA ILE A 292 -29.23 20.32 -0.97
C ILE A 292 -30.36 20.89 -0.13
N VAL A 293 -30.05 21.44 1.06
CA VAL A 293 -31.03 22.12 1.91
C VAL A 293 -31.55 23.39 1.24
N ARG A 294 -30.67 24.19 0.60
CA ARG A 294 -31.08 25.39 -0.15
C ARG A 294 -32.00 25.07 -1.33
N LYS A 295 -31.78 23.94 -2.01
CA LYS A 295 -32.62 23.48 -3.13
C LYS A 295 -33.84 22.65 -2.69
N GLY A 296 -33.93 22.26 -1.42
CA GLY A 296 -35.02 21.40 -0.92
C GLY A 296 -34.98 19.97 -1.46
N VAL A 297 -33.82 19.46 -1.89
CA VAL A 297 -33.67 18.14 -2.50
C VAL A 297 -33.43 17.08 -1.42
N LYS A 298 -34.21 16.00 -1.45
CA LYS A 298 -34.01 14.82 -0.59
C LYS A 298 -33.31 13.71 -1.37
N CYS A 299 -32.16 13.26 -0.88
CA CYS A 299 -31.34 12.24 -1.52
C CYS A 299 -30.68 11.31 -0.50
N SER A 300 -30.18 10.15 -0.95
CA SER A 300 -29.34 9.26 -0.14
C SER A 300 -27.94 9.86 0.10
N LEU A 301 -27.22 9.33 1.10
CA LEU A 301 -25.83 9.74 1.36
C LEU A 301 -24.90 9.36 0.20
N ALA A 302 -25.09 8.18 -0.39
CA ALA A 302 -24.33 7.74 -1.54
C ALA A 302 -24.48 8.73 -2.71
N TRP A 303 -25.70 9.15 -3.04
CA TRP A 303 -25.93 10.14 -4.10
C TRP A 303 -25.31 11.51 -3.78
N LEU A 304 -25.32 11.90 -2.49
CA LEU A 304 -24.75 13.18 -2.05
C LEU A 304 -23.22 13.21 -2.11
N LEU A 305 -22.57 12.10 -1.72
CA LEU A 305 -21.14 12.08 -1.42
C LEU A 305 -20.31 11.27 -2.43
N ASN A 306 -20.86 10.19 -3.00
CA ASN A 306 -20.19 9.33 -3.97
C ASN A 306 -20.25 9.95 -5.37
N CYS A 307 -19.54 11.06 -5.57
CA CYS A 307 -19.30 11.71 -6.87
C CYS A 307 -18.19 12.78 -6.75
N SER A 308 -17.57 13.12 -7.89
CA SER A 308 -16.64 14.25 -7.98
C SER A 308 -17.33 15.59 -7.74
N ASP A 309 -16.55 16.63 -7.41
CA ASP A 309 -17.11 17.97 -7.21
C ASP A 309 -17.74 18.51 -8.50
N GLU A 310 -17.13 18.26 -9.66
CA GLU A 310 -17.66 18.61 -10.98
C GLU A 310 -19.04 17.98 -11.22
N LYS A 311 -19.17 16.67 -10.98
CA LYS A 311 -20.43 15.96 -11.16
C LYS A 311 -21.48 16.40 -10.15
N PHE A 312 -21.07 16.69 -8.92
CA PHE A 312 -21.97 17.26 -7.91
C PHE A 312 -22.50 18.63 -8.34
N GLU A 313 -21.64 19.51 -8.87
CA GLU A 313 -22.07 20.81 -9.41
C GLU A 313 -23.04 20.66 -10.58
N GLU A 314 -22.80 19.68 -11.47
CA GLU A 314 -23.73 19.35 -12.55
C GLU A 314 -25.09 18.89 -12.03
N ARG A 315 -25.12 17.98 -11.05
CA ARG A 315 -26.37 17.56 -10.38
C ARG A 315 -27.13 18.75 -9.79
N MET A 316 -26.39 19.76 -9.30
CA MET A 316 -26.97 20.99 -8.77
C MET A 316 -27.39 21.99 -9.84
N LYS A 317 -27.18 21.74 -11.14
CA LYS A 317 -27.76 22.56 -12.22
C LYS A 317 -29.19 22.14 -12.57
N TYR A 318 -29.55 20.87 -12.32
CA TYR A 318 -30.88 20.34 -12.61
C TYR A 318 -31.84 20.52 -11.42
N ASP A 319 -33.15 20.50 -11.73
CA ASP A 319 -34.24 20.70 -10.76
C ASP A 319 -34.84 19.37 -10.24
N SER A 320 -34.40 18.22 -10.77
CA SER A 320 -34.85 16.88 -10.36
C SER A 320 -33.67 15.90 -10.24
N ILE A 321 -33.84 14.89 -9.39
CA ILE A 321 -32.89 13.77 -9.26
C ILE A 321 -33.19 12.76 -10.38
N ASP A 322 -32.27 12.58 -11.32
CA ASP A 322 -32.32 11.43 -12.22
C ASP A 322 -31.84 10.17 -11.48
N MET A 323 -32.60 9.08 -11.60
CA MET A 323 -32.37 7.81 -10.89
C MET A 323 -31.20 7.00 -11.47
N ASP A 324 -30.72 7.37 -12.66
CA ASP A 324 -29.61 6.70 -13.36
C ASP A 324 -28.22 7.09 -12.81
N ASP A 325 -28.16 7.97 -11.82
CA ASP A 325 -26.94 8.61 -11.34
C ASP A 325 -26.28 7.94 -10.12
N ILE A 326 -26.77 6.78 -9.67
CA ILE A 326 -26.23 6.09 -8.50
C ILE A 326 -24.91 5.41 -8.89
N GLU A 327 -23.78 5.99 -8.47
CA GLU A 327 -22.46 5.37 -8.61
C GLU A 327 -22.32 4.20 -7.62
N GLU A 328 -21.83 3.05 -8.12
CA GLU A 328 -21.46 1.91 -7.27
C GLU A 328 -20.40 2.34 -6.23
N GLU A 329 -20.41 1.70 -5.05
CA GLU A 329 -19.44 1.99 -3.98
C GLU A 329 -18.00 2.00 -4.52
N SER A 330 -17.22 3.03 -4.17
CA SER A 330 -15.82 3.16 -4.57
C SER A 330 -14.99 1.99 -4.01
N SER A 331 -14.87 0.93 -4.79
CA SER A 331 -13.92 -0.15 -4.55
C SER A 331 -12.55 0.23 -5.11
N PHE A 332 -11.48 -0.38 -4.58
CA PHE A 332 -10.16 -0.20 -5.15
C PHE A 332 -10.16 -0.59 -6.63
N ASP A 333 -9.93 0.39 -7.50
CA ASP A 333 -9.82 0.18 -8.94
C ASP A 333 -8.39 -0.19 -9.31
N LEU A 334 -8.19 -1.44 -9.71
CA LEU A 334 -6.89 -1.94 -10.17
C LEU A 334 -6.37 -1.13 -11.38
N ASN A 335 -7.25 -0.52 -12.18
CA ASN A 335 -6.84 0.32 -13.30
C ASN A 335 -6.20 1.64 -12.86
N SER A 336 -6.37 2.05 -11.59
CA SER A 336 -5.64 3.20 -11.04
C SER A 336 -4.12 3.02 -11.14
N LEU A 337 -3.62 1.79 -11.03
CA LEU A 337 -2.21 1.46 -11.20
C LEU A 337 -1.74 1.56 -12.66
N MET A 338 -2.66 1.61 -13.62
CA MET A 338 -2.36 1.68 -15.05
C MET A 338 -2.28 3.14 -15.56
N LYS A 339 -2.72 4.13 -14.77
CA LYS A 339 -2.69 5.54 -15.15
C LYS A 339 -1.24 6.06 -15.22
N PRO A 340 -0.90 6.91 -16.21
CA PRO A 340 0.44 7.49 -16.32
C PRO A 340 0.76 8.34 -15.08
N SER A 341 1.95 8.15 -14.50
CA SER A 341 2.43 8.99 -13.40
C SER A 341 2.55 10.43 -13.88
N THR A 342 1.57 11.25 -13.51
CA THR A 342 1.57 12.70 -13.69
C THR A 342 1.58 13.32 -12.29
N GLU A 343 2.67 14.03 -12.02
CA GLU A 343 2.93 15.06 -11.01
C GLU A 343 2.66 14.80 -9.51
N GLU A 344 3.72 15.04 -8.73
CA GLU A 344 3.84 15.37 -7.31
C GLU A 344 2.76 14.85 -6.35
N SER A 345 3.01 13.66 -5.79
CA SER A 345 2.41 13.25 -4.52
C SER A 345 3.41 13.57 -3.40
N ASP A 346 3.36 14.79 -2.88
CA ASP A 346 3.82 15.08 -1.52
C ASP A 346 2.86 14.37 -0.54
N SER A 347 3.08 13.07 -0.36
CA SER A 347 2.60 12.36 0.82
C SER A 347 3.66 12.55 1.89
N GLU A 348 3.34 13.36 2.89
CA GLU A 348 4.10 13.46 4.14
C GLU A 348 4.33 12.05 4.69
N TYR A 349 5.61 11.67 4.71
CA TYR A 349 6.07 10.50 5.42
C TYR A 349 5.94 10.80 6.92
N GLU A 350 4.93 10.24 7.59
CA GLU A 350 5.06 10.02 9.03
C GLU A 350 6.07 8.88 9.23
N ASP A 351 7.18 9.29 9.83
CA ASP A 351 8.30 8.50 10.29
C ASP A 351 7.84 7.61 11.46
N ASP A 352 7.49 6.35 11.17
CA ASP A 352 7.41 5.30 12.20
C ASP A 352 8.83 4.90 12.61
N SER A 353 9.46 5.78 13.39
CA SER A 353 10.54 5.42 14.30
C SER A 353 9.91 5.02 15.63
N ASP A 354 9.73 3.73 15.86
CA ASP A 354 9.74 3.21 17.24
C ASP A 354 10.57 1.92 17.29
N ASP A 355 11.85 2.14 17.59
CA ASP A 355 12.78 1.14 18.10
C ASP A 355 12.31 0.71 19.49
N GLY A 356 12.00 -0.57 19.67
CA GLY A 356 11.63 -1.08 20.99
C GLY A 356 11.43 -2.59 21.04
N TYR A 357 12.41 -3.35 20.59
CA TYR A 357 12.53 -4.75 21.00
C TYR A 357 13.05 -4.79 22.45
N GLU A 358 12.17 -5.14 23.39
CA GLU A 358 12.52 -5.95 24.56
C GLU A 358 11.69 -7.23 24.57
#